data_AF-A0A077LVZ5-F1
#
_entry.id   AF-A0A077LVZ5-F1
#
_cell.length_a   1.000
_cell.length_b   1.000
_cell.length_c   1.000
_cell.angle_alpha   90.00
_cell.angle_beta   90.00
_cell.angle_gamma   90.00
#
_symmetry.space_group_name_H-M   'P 1'
#
loop_
_entity.id
_entity.type
_entity.pdbx_description
1 polymer ?
#
loop_
_entity_poly.entity_id
_entity_poly.type
_entity_poly.pdbx_seq_one_letter_code
_entity_poly.pdbx_strand_id
1 'polypeptide(L)'
;MTGEVLAAGFAFAGAAVGAALTYAATRRDILARVTESRQDLSQREGQGRREEWGRRFTAALDDVASEDFRRRELGRVVLVALSTSSLATPEDRDLADAVLSAGARIDAEGDRTIIVPAGISVDDVVVVEDDGDDEEGSSR
;
A
#
# COMPACT_ATOMS: atom_id res chain seq x y z
N MET A 1 -4.50 36.27 -68.61
CA MET A 1 -5.44 35.85 -67.54
C MET A 1 -5.29 34.39 -67.11
N THR A 2 -4.74 33.48 -67.93
CA THR A 2 -4.65 32.03 -67.58
C THR A 2 -3.57 31.68 -66.55
N GLY A 3 -2.49 32.46 -66.44
CA GLY A 3 -1.38 32.17 -65.51
C GLY A 3 -1.68 32.42 -64.03
N GLU A 4 -2.44 33.48 -63.70
CA GLU A 4 -2.79 33.81 -62.31
C GLU A 4 -3.75 32.79 -61.67
N VAL A 5 -4.71 32.26 -62.45
CA VAL A 5 -5.68 31.28 -61.96
C VAL A 5 -5.00 29.94 -61.64
N LEU A 6 -4.00 29.55 -62.44
CA LEU A 6 -3.17 28.37 -62.18
C LEU A 6 -2.29 28.56 -60.93
N ALA A 7 -1.65 29.72 -60.79
CA ALA A 7 -0.83 30.03 -59.62
C ALA A 7 -1.66 30.04 -58.32
N ALA A 8 -2.85 30.63 -58.34
CA ALA A 8 -3.78 30.64 -57.22
C ALA A 8 -4.25 29.23 -56.84
N GLY A 9 -4.56 28.37 -57.83
CA GLY A 9 -4.94 26.98 -57.61
C GLY A 9 -3.84 26.15 -56.93
N PHE A 10 -2.60 26.29 -57.38
CA PHE A 10 -1.45 25.61 -56.75
C PHE A 10 -1.17 26.12 -55.33
N ALA A 11 -1.29 27.42 -55.08
CA ALA A 11 -1.12 27.99 -53.74
C ALA A 11 -2.17 27.46 -52.75
N PHE A 12 -3.44 27.37 -53.18
CA PHE A 12 -4.51 26.82 -52.35
C PHE A 12 -4.32 25.32 -52.07
N ALA A 13 -3.93 24.54 -53.09
CA ALA A 13 -3.63 23.12 -52.94
C ALA A 13 -2.44 22.88 -51.98
N GLY A 14 -1.37 23.68 -52.11
CA GLY A 14 -0.23 23.65 -51.19
C GLY A 14 -0.62 24.00 -49.75
N ALA A 15 -1.48 25.02 -49.56
CA ALA A 15 -1.99 25.39 -48.25
C ALA A 15 -2.85 24.29 -47.62
N ALA A 16 -3.71 23.63 -48.40
CA ALA A 16 -4.54 22.53 -47.93
C ALA A 16 -3.71 21.33 -47.46
N VAL A 17 -2.66 20.97 -48.23
CA VAL A 17 -1.73 19.90 -47.85
C VAL A 17 -0.93 20.29 -46.60
N GLY A 18 -0.43 21.52 -46.52
CA GLY A 18 0.29 22.02 -45.34
C GLY A 18 -0.56 22.04 -44.07
N ALA A 19 -1.83 22.42 -44.17
CA ALA A 19 -2.79 22.38 -43.07
C ALA A 19 -3.09 20.95 -42.61
N ALA A 20 -3.29 20.02 -43.55
CA ALA A 20 -3.52 18.61 -43.24
C ALA A 20 -2.33 17.95 -42.53
N LEU A 21 -1.10 18.25 -42.99
CA LEU A 21 0.13 17.76 -42.36
C LEU A 21 0.31 18.33 -40.95
N THR A 22 0.11 19.64 -40.79
CA THR A 22 0.17 20.29 -39.47
C THR A 22 -0.86 19.69 -38.52
N TYR A 23 -2.13 19.54 -38.96
CA TYR A 23 -3.17 18.92 -38.15
C TYR A 23 -2.83 17.48 -37.73
N ALA A 24 -2.31 16.68 -38.65
CA ALA A 24 -1.89 15.31 -38.35
C ALA A 24 -0.72 15.27 -37.35
N ALA A 25 0.26 16.17 -37.49
CA ALA A 25 1.39 16.28 -36.56
C ALA A 25 0.92 16.71 -35.16
N THR A 26 0.09 17.75 -35.06
CA THR A 26 -0.47 18.23 -33.79
C THR A 26 -1.30 17.15 -33.10
N ARG A 27 -2.11 16.40 -33.86
CA ARG A 27 -2.92 15.32 -33.31
C ARG A 27 -2.04 14.20 -32.72
N ARG A 28 -0.93 13.86 -33.38
CA ARG A 28 0.03 12.87 -32.85
C ARG A 28 0.73 13.38 -31.59
N ASP A 29 1.17 14.64 -31.57
CA ASP A 29 1.85 15.24 -30.42
C ASP A 29 0.95 15.27 -29.17
N ILE A 30 -0.33 15.64 -29.34
CA ILE A 30 -1.30 15.62 -28.24
C ILE A 30 -1.47 14.21 -27.67
N LEU A 31 -1.61 13.19 -28.54
CA LEU A 31 -1.77 11.81 -28.09
C LEU A 31 -0.53 11.32 -27.34
N ALA A 32 0.68 11.63 -27.83
CA ALA A 32 1.93 11.27 -27.18
C ALA A 32 2.05 11.90 -25.78
N ARG A 33 1.76 13.19 -25.65
CA ARG A 33 1.76 13.90 -24.35
C ARG A 33 0.75 13.33 -23.37
N VAL A 34 -0.44 12.95 -23.84
CA VAL A 34 -1.46 12.33 -22.97
C VAL A 34 -1.00 10.97 -22.47
N THR A 35 -0.35 10.16 -23.31
CA THR A 35 0.19 8.86 -22.87
C THR A 35 1.33 9.00 -21.88
N GLU A 36 2.25 9.93 -22.12
CA GLU A 36 3.36 10.23 -21.21
C GLU A 36 2.85 10.75 -19.86
N SER A 37 1.92 11.71 -19.88
CA SER A 37 1.29 12.25 -18.65
C SER A 37 0.62 11.15 -17.82
N ARG A 38 -0.06 10.19 -18.47
CA ARG A 38 -0.68 9.06 -17.76
C ARG A 38 0.35 8.13 -17.13
N GLN A 39 1.44 7.85 -17.85
CA GLN A 39 2.54 7.03 -17.33
C GLN A 39 3.18 7.71 -16.12
N ASP A 40 3.48 9.00 -16.22
CA ASP A 40 4.05 9.80 -15.13
C ASP A 40 3.15 9.80 -13.89
N LEU A 41 1.84 10.01 -14.05
CA LEU A 41 0.90 9.96 -12.94
C LEU A 41 0.86 8.57 -12.29
N SER A 42 0.78 7.51 -13.08
CA SER A 42 0.77 6.13 -12.56
C SER A 42 2.06 5.78 -11.81
N GLN A 43 3.20 6.29 -12.26
CA GLN A 43 4.48 6.10 -11.59
C GLN A 43 4.53 6.86 -10.26
N ARG A 44 4.09 8.13 -10.25
CA ARG A 44 4.02 8.95 -9.03
C ARG A 44 3.06 8.37 -8.00
N GLU A 45 1.89 7.90 -8.43
CA GLU A 45 0.92 7.22 -7.56
C GLU A 45 1.49 5.91 -7.00
N GLY A 46 2.21 5.14 -7.82
CA GLY A 46 2.90 3.92 -7.37
C GLY A 46 4.01 4.20 -6.36
N GLN A 47 4.78 5.28 -6.54
CA GLN A 47 5.80 5.72 -5.58
C GLN A 47 5.17 6.21 -4.27
N GLY A 48 4.17 7.08 -4.36
CA GLY A 48 3.47 7.62 -3.19
C GLY A 48 2.85 6.53 -2.32
N ARG A 49 2.20 5.54 -2.94
CA ARG A 49 1.63 4.40 -2.18
C ARG A 49 2.69 3.60 -1.43
N ARG A 50 3.86 3.37 -2.03
CA ARG A 50 4.98 2.66 -1.37
C ARG A 50 5.60 3.47 -0.25
N GLU A 51 5.78 4.77 -0.42
CA GLU A 51 6.26 5.65 0.65
C GLU A 51 5.28 5.71 1.82
N GLU A 52 3.99 5.74 1.53
CA GLU A 52 2.93 5.75 2.55
C GLU A 52 2.85 4.42 3.31
N TRP A 53 2.93 3.30 2.58
CA TRP A 53 3.03 1.97 3.18
C TRP A 53 4.26 1.87 4.07
N GLY A 54 5.45 2.24 3.57
CA GLY A 54 6.70 2.18 4.31
C GLY A 54 6.69 3.03 5.59
N ARG A 55 6.12 4.25 5.54
CA ARG A 55 5.96 5.08 6.74
C ARG A 55 5.08 4.43 7.80
N ARG A 56 3.94 3.85 7.39
CA ARG A 56 3.03 3.16 8.33
C ARG A 56 3.66 1.90 8.89
N PHE A 57 4.40 1.18 8.06
CA PHE A 57 5.11 -0.03 8.45
C PHE A 57 6.14 0.29 9.54
N THR A 58 6.99 1.30 9.34
CA THR A 58 7.97 1.72 10.35
C THR A 58 7.30 2.19 11.64
N ALA A 59 6.22 2.98 11.56
CA ALA A 59 5.49 3.40 12.76
C ALA A 59 4.89 2.20 13.53
N ALA A 60 4.36 1.21 12.82
CA ALA A 60 3.84 0.00 13.44
C ALA A 60 4.96 -0.85 14.08
N LEU A 61 6.15 -0.91 13.47
CA LEU A 61 7.32 -1.56 14.07
C LEU A 61 7.75 -0.90 15.38
N ASP A 62 7.74 0.44 15.44
CA ASP A 62 8.07 1.18 16.67
C ASP A 62 7.07 0.85 17.79
N ASP A 63 5.78 0.71 17.44
CA ASP A 63 4.75 0.32 18.40
C ASP A 63 4.92 -1.14 18.85
N VAL A 64 5.24 -2.08 17.95
CA VAL A 64 5.54 -3.48 18.29
C VAL A 64 6.77 -3.61 19.19
N ALA A 65 7.77 -2.75 19.02
CA ALA A 65 8.95 -2.73 19.88
C ALA A 65 8.70 -2.10 21.26
N SER A 66 7.50 -1.58 21.52
CA SER A 66 7.19 -0.89 22.77
C SER A 66 7.16 -1.84 23.97
N GLU A 67 7.66 -1.36 25.11
CA GLU A 67 7.53 -2.04 26.42
C GLU A 67 6.08 -2.03 26.93
N ASP A 68 5.25 -1.09 26.49
CA ASP A 68 3.82 -1.07 26.80
C ASP A 68 3.09 -2.16 26.01
N PHE A 69 2.54 -3.13 26.75
CA PHE A 69 1.81 -4.27 26.18
C PHE A 69 0.66 -3.86 25.24
N ARG A 70 -0.14 -2.86 25.63
CA ARG A 70 -1.28 -2.41 24.82
C ARG A 70 -0.80 -1.77 23.53
N ARG A 71 0.28 -0.98 23.60
CA ARG A 71 0.87 -0.34 22.44
C ARG A 71 1.49 -1.35 21.48
N ARG A 72 2.17 -2.36 22.03
CA ARG A 72 2.71 -3.50 21.29
C ARG A 72 1.63 -4.26 20.51
N GLU A 73 0.53 -4.60 21.18
CA GLU A 73 -0.56 -5.35 20.55
C GLU A 73 -1.26 -4.54 19.46
N LEU A 74 -1.46 -3.24 19.69
CA LEU A 74 -1.95 -2.34 18.66
C LEU A 74 -1.01 -2.29 17.45
N GLY A 75 0.30 -2.25 17.67
CA GLY A 75 1.30 -2.34 16.60
C GLY A 75 1.15 -3.61 15.76
N ARG A 76 0.93 -4.77 16.40
CA ARG A 76 0.69 -6.05 15.71
C ARG A 76 -0.59 -6.02 14.87
N VAL A 77 -1.69 -5.49 15.41
CA VAL A 77 -2.96 -5.32 14.68
C VAL A 77 -2.78 -4.40 13.47
N VAL A 78 -2.04 -3.30 13.64
CA VAL A 78 -1.75 -2.36 12.54
C VAL A 78 -0.93 -3.05 11.44
N LEU A 79 0.06 -3.88 11.78
CA LEU A 79 0.83 -4.64 10.79
C LEU A 79 -0.05 -5.60 9.98
N VAL A 80 -0.99 -6.32 10.62
CA VAL A 80 -1.95 -7.21 9.93
C VAL A 80 -2.87 -6.40 9.00
N ALA A 81 -3.38 -5.26 9.47
CA ALA A 81 -4.20 -4.38 8.64
C ALA A 81 -3.40 -3.80 7.45
N LEU A 82 -2.11 -3.53 7.65
CA LEU A 82 -1.24 -2.98 6.63
C LEU A 82 -0.85 -4.03 5.56
N SER A 83 -0.65 -5.29 5.93
CA SER A 83 -0.37 -6.40 4.98
C SER A 83 -1.57 -6.70 4.08
N THR A 84 -2.79 -6.54 4.59
CA THR A 84 -4.03 -6.72 3.82
C THR A 84 -4.46 -5.48 3.03
N SER A 85 -3.77 -4.35 3.19
CA SER A 85 -4.13 -3.08 2.55
C SER A 85 -3.86 -3.08 1.04
N SER A 86 -4.57 -2.21 0.32
CA SER A 86 -4.37 -1.95 -1.12
C SER A 86 -3.06 -1.23 -1.44
N LEU A 87 -2.33 -0.80 -0.41
CA LEU A 87 -1.01 -0.18 -0.54
C LEU A 87 0.11 -1.20 -0.62
N ALA A 88 -0.09 -2.39 -0.05
CA ALA A 88 0.91 -3.45 0.01
C ALA A 88 1.09 -4.13 -1.35
N THR A 89 2.33 -4.19 -1.84
CA THR A 89 2.71 -5.14 -2.90
C THR A 89 2.79 -6.56 -2.33
N PRO A 90 2.85 -7.61 -3.17
CA PRO A 90 3.05 -8.98 -2.67
C PRO A 90 4.27 -9.11 -1.76
N GLU A 91 5.38 -8.48 -2.13
CA GLU A 91 6.63 -8.49 -1.35
C GLU A 91 6.47 -7.78 0.00
N ASP A 92 5.69 -6.70 0.03
CA ASP A 92 5.36 -5.98 1.27
C ASP A 92 4.53 -6.86 2.23
N ARG A 93 3.63 -7.70 1.70
CA ARG A 93 2.86 -8.66 2.51
C ARG A 93 3.75 -9.72 3.11
N ASP A 94 4.62 -10.31 2.29
CA ASP A 94 5.57 -11.33 2.74
C ASP A 94 6.47 -10.78 3.85
N LEU A 95 6.90 -9.52 3.74
CA LEU A 95 7.69 -8.85 4.76
C LEU A 95 6.91 -8.64 6.07
N ALA A 96 5.67 -8.15 5.99
CA ALA A 96 4.83 -7.95 7.16
C ALA A 96 4.51 -9.28 7.88
N ASP A 97 4.23 -10.34 7.13
CA ASP A 97 3.96 -11.67 7.67
C ASP A 97 5.21 -12.28 8.33
N ALA A 98 6.40 -12.06 7.75
CA ALA A 98 7.66 -12.48 8.35
C ALA A 98 7.93 -11.78 9.69
N VAL A 99 7.65 -10.48 9.78
CA VAL A 99 7.77 -9.71 11.03
C VAL A 99 6.80 -10.21 12.08
N LEU A 100 5.53 -10.38 11.74
CA LEU A 100 4.50 -10.88 12.66
C LEU A 100 4.87 -12.27 13.19
N SER A 101 5.35 -13.15 12.31
CA SER A 101 5.81 -14.49 12.68
C SER A 101 7.05 -14.46 13.59
N ALA A 102 8.01 -13.57 13.32
CA ALA A 102 9.19 -13.41 14.16
C ALA A 102 8.82 -12.86 15.55
N GLY A 103 7.95 -11.85 15.60
CA GLY A 103 7.46 -11.28 16.85
C GLY A 103 6.68 -12.29 17.70
N ALA A 104 5.94 -13.21 17.08
CA ALA A 104 5.24 -14.28 17.81
C ALA A 104 6.22 -15.29 18.45
N ARG A 105 7.36 -15.59 17.80
CA ARG A 105 8.38 -16.48 18.36
C ARG A 105 9.08 -15.87 19.58
N ILE A 106 9.36 -14.57 19.52
CA ILE A 106 10.04 -13.85 20.62
C ILE A 106 9.14 -13.80 21.85
N ASP A 107 7.85 -13.49 21.68
CA ASP A 107 6.92 -13.46 22.81
C ASP A 107 6.72 -14.87 23.41
N ALA A 108 6.63 -15.92 22.59
CA ALA A 108 6.45 -17.30 23.06
C ALA A 108 7.62 -17.85 23.90
N GLU A 109 8.85 -17.37 23.69
CA GLU A 109 10.04 -17.77 24.45
C GLU A 109 10.15 -17.01 25.79
N GLY A 110 9.41 -15.91 25.96
CA GLY A 110 9.53 -14.99 27.11
C GLY A 110 8.34 -14.94 28.06
N ASP A 111 7.10 -15.07 27.58
CA ASP A 111 5.90 -15.09 28.41
C ASP A 111 4.70 -15.68 27.65
N ARG A 112 3.82 -16.37 28.37
CA ARG A 112 2.73 -17.20 27.82
C ARG A 112 1.77 -16.34 26.97
N THR A 113 1.95 -16.33 25.66
CA THR A 113 1.04 -15.60 24.75
C THR A 113 0.11 -16.59 24.05
N ILE A 114 -1.19 -16.44 24.36
CA ILE A 114 -2.28 -17.17 23.72
C ILE A 114 -2.31 -16.79 22.24
N ILE A 115 -2.06 -17.75 21.36
CA ILE A 115 -2.28 -17.59 19.93
C ILE A 115 -3.80 -17.61 19.72
N VAL A 116 -4.41 -16.44 19.48
CA VAL A 116 -5.78 -16.36 19.01
C VAL A 116 -5.76 -16.43 17.48
N PRO A 117 -6.22 -17.52 16.86
CA PRO A 117 -6.38 -17.56 15.41
C PRO A 117 -7.47 -16.55 14.99
N ALA A 118 -7.19 -15.81 13.91
CA ALA A 118 -8.10 -14.83 13.34
C ALA A 118 -9.44 -15.49 12.96
N GLY A 119 -10.48 -15.27 13.78
CA GLY A 119 -11.81 -15.84 13.59
C GLY A 119 -12.69 -15.93 14.84
N ILE A 120 -12.15 -15.68 16.04
CA ILE A 120 -12.91 -15.80 17.30
C ILE A 120 -13.49 -14.43 17.69
N SER A 121 -14.81 -14.36 17.81
CA SER A 121 -15.54 -13.23 18.38
C SER A 121 -15.20 -13.07 19.86
N VAL A 122 -14.98 -11.83 20.29
CA VAL A 122 -14.56 -11.42 21.66
C VAL A 122 -15.48 -11.93 22.78
N ASP A 123 -16.69 -12.42 22.46
CA ASP A 123 -17.65 -12.95 23.43
C ASP A 123 -17.35 -14.33 24.01
N ASP A 124 -16.33 -15.06 23.53
CA ASP A 124 -16.03 -16.45 23.99
C ASP A 124 -14.77 -16.55 24.86
N VAL A 125 -14.21 -15.42 25.30
CA VAL A 125 -13.06 -15.41 26.21
C VAL A 125 -13.56 -15.67 27.63
N VAL A 126 -13.57 -16.94 28.03
CA VAL A 126 -13.68 -17.31 29.46
C VAL A 126 -12.34 -17.00 30.11
N VAL A 127 -12.29 -15.90 30.86
CA VAL A 127 -11.21 -15.64 31.80
C VAL A 127 -11.34 -16.66 32.92
N VAL A 128 -10.42 -17.62 32.96
CA VAL A 128 -10.25 -18.48 34.13
C VAL A 128 -9.42 -17.66 35.11
N GLU A 129 -10.10 -17.04 36.08
CA GLU A 129 -9.46 -16.54 37.29
C GLU A 129 -8.84 -17.74 38.01
N ASP A 130 -7.52 -17.71 38.18
CA ASP A 130 -6.78 -18.63 39.02
C ASP A 130 -7.09 -18.25 40.47
N ASP A 131 -8.20 -18.78 41.01
CA ASP A 131 -8.49 -18.75 42.44
C ASP A 131 -7.42 -19.60 43.14
N GLY A 132 -6.37 -18.92 43.60
CA GLY A 132 -5.34 -19.50 44.45
C GLY A 132 -5.90 -19.91 45.80
N ASP A 133 -6.57 -21.06 45.84
CA ASP A 133 -6.91 -21.79 47.06
C ASP A 133 -5.66 -22.54 47.55
N ASP A 134 -4.78 -21.84 48.28
CA ASP A 134 -3.80 -22.45 49.17
C ASP A 134 -4.31 -22.36 50.63
N GLU A 135 -5.36 -23.11 50.96
CA GLU A 135 -5.60 -23.53 52.35
C GLU A 135 -5.24 -25.01 52.52
N GLU A 136 -4.18 -25.28 53.30
CA GLU A 136 -3.99 -26.40 54.25
C GLU A 136 -2.46 -26.52 54.53
N GLY A 137 -1.93 -26.57 55.75
CA GLY A 137 -2.52 -26.74 57.05
C GLY A 137 -1.44 -26.69 58.14
N SER A 138 -1.92 -26.43 59.35
CA SER A 138 -1.23 -26.45 60.64
C SER A 138 -0.27 -27.62 60.85
N SER A 139 0.93 -27.34 61.41
CA SER A 139 1.55 -28.21 62.41
C SER A 139 2.59 -27.45 63.25
N ARG A 140 2.17 -27.20 64.50
CA ARG A 140 2.92 -27.22 65.78
C ARG A 140 4.37 -26.77 65.83
#